data_AF-A0AA37SG36-F1
#
_entry.id   AF-A0AA37SG36-F1
#
_cell.length_a   1.000
_cell.length_b   1.000
_cell.length_c   1.000
_cell.angle_alpha   90.00
_cell.angle_beta   90.00
_cell.angle_gamma   90.00
#
_symmetry.space_group_name_H-M   'P 1'
#
loop_
_entity.id
_entity.type
_entity.pdbx_description
1 polymer ?
#
loop_
_entity_poly.entity_id
_entity_poly.type
_entity_poly.pdbx_seq_one_letter_code
_entity_poly.pdbx_strand_id
1 'polypeptide(L)'
;MRRLIVPILAAFAVYGAALGTAVAQDADDGPKKPSMHDLYHNSSLPKSHADFSRYRYRPPGDKVIEQPDAFRLLFQTKDGQPDGYAERRGTSVFYYDRYGKLRQIQPLPEDATTD
;
A
#
# COMPACT_ATOMS: atom_id res chain seq x y z
N MET A 1 10.66 31.29 -54.11
CA MET A 1 11.80 32.00 -53.51
C MET A 1 12.45 31.10 -52.45
N ARG A 2 13.76 30.85 -52.62
CA ARG A 2 14.80 30.41 -51.67
C ARG A 2 14.54 29.21 -50.72
N ARG A 3 15.25 28.12 -51.01
CA ARG A 3 15.66 27.04 -50.09
C ARG A 3 16.89 27.48 -49.27
N LEU A 4 16.92 27.17 -47.96
CA LEU A 4 18.10 27.10 -47.07
C LEU A 4 17.71 26.10 -45.96
N ILE A 5 17.95 24.78 -46.06
CA ILE A 5 19.18 24.03 -45.77
C ILE A 5 19.98 24.59 -44.58
N VAL A 6 19.86 23.91 -43.43
CA VAL A 6 20.82 23.96 -42.32
C VAL A 6 21.23 22.51 -42.04
N PRO A 7 22.48 22.10 -42.31
CA PRO A 7 23.02 20.85 -41.81
C PRO A 7 23.91 21.16 -40.60
N ILE A 8 23.51 20.75 -39.41
CA ILE A 8 24.44 20.72 -38.26
C ILE A 8 25.31 19.48 -38.47
N LEU A 9 26.51 19.75 -38.96
CA LEU A 9 27.58 18.79 -39.20
C LEU A 9 28.08 18.23 -37.87
N ALA A 10 28.14 16.89 -37.80
CA ALA A 10 28.80 16.14 -36.75
C ALA A 10 30.30 16.49 -36.68
N ALA A 11 30.80 16.78 -35.48
CA ALA A 11 32.21 16.67 -35.16
C ALA A 11 32.39 15.43 -34.28
N PHE A 12 32.67 14.31 -34.95
CA PHE A 12 33.30 13.14 -34.36
C PHE A 12 34.70 13.54 -33.90
N ALA A 13 34.96 13.52 -32.59
CA ALA A 13 36.31 13.40 -32.06
C ALA A 13 36.36 12.11 -31.24
N VAL A 14 36.73 11.03 -31.93
CA VAL A 14 37.27 9.82 -31.31
C VAL A 14 38.53 10.25 -30.57
N TYR A 15 38.51 10.23 -29.25
CA TYR A 15 39.72 10.25 -28.45
C TYR A 15 39.65 9.14 -27.40
N GLY A 16 40.60 8.22 -27.53
CA GLY A 16 41.17 7.52 -26.39
C GLY A 16 40.31 6.42 -25.79
N ALA A 17 40.58 5.20 -26.23
CA ALA A 17 40.46 4.04 -25.36
C ALA A 17 41.20 4.31 -24.04
N ALA A 18 40.46 4.41 -22.95
CA ALA A 18 40.98 4.16 -21.62
C ALA A 18 39.98 3.22 -20.95
N LEU A 19 40.41 1.98 -20.83
CA LEU A 19 39.90 1.00 -19.88
C LEU A 19 39.78 1.66 -18.50
N GLY A 20 38.58 2.11 -18.19
CA GLY A 20 38.16 2.49 -16.86
C GLY A 20 37.01 1.59 -16.51
N THR A 21 37.33 0.44 -15.91
CA THR A 21 36.37 -0.29 -15.08
C THR A 21 35.71 0.74 -14.18
N ALA A 22 34.45 1.05 -14.42
CA ALA A 22 33.61 1.69 -13.44
C ALA A 22 33.50 0.68 -12.29
N VAL A 23 34.48 0.73 -11.40
CA VAL A 23 34.33 0.19 -10.05
C VAL A 23 33.18 0.98 -9.47
N ALA A 24 32.01 0.34 -9.43
CA ALA A 24 31.01 0.71 -8.45
C ALA A 24 31.77 0.71 -7.12
N GLN A 25 32.07 1.90 -6.62
CA GLN A 25 32.49 2.02 -5.24
C GLN A 25 31.29 1.50 -4.46
N ASP A 26 31.38 0.25 -3.99
CA ASP A 26 30.64 -0.26 -2.84
C ASP A 26 31.01 0.68 -1.69
N ALA A 27 30.37 1.84 -1.70
CA ALA A 27 30.45 2.82 -0.67
C ALA A 27 29.64 2.24 0.48
N ASP A 28 30.39 1.84 1.49
CA ASP A 28 30.03 2.04 2.88
C ASP A 28 28.98 1.04 3.41
N ASP A 29 29.50 -0.08 3.93
CA ASP A 29 28.82 -0.97 4.89
C ASP A 29 28.71 -0.26 6.26
N GLY A 30 28.20 0.98 6.24
CA GLY A 30 27.70 1.68 7.43
C GLY A 30 26.34 1.10 7.84
N PRO A 31 25.88 1.32 9.08
CA PRO A 31 24.61 0.77 9.54
C PRO A 31 23.49 1.17 8.57
N LYS A 32 22.91 0.15 7.92
CA LYS A 32 21.88 0.31 6.90
C LYS A 32 20.76 1.17 7.46
N LYS A 33 20.52 2.34 6.85
CA LYS A 33 19.44 3.23 7.28
C LYS A 33 18.14 2.42 7.33
N PRO A 34 17.36 2.52 8.42
CA PRO A 34 16.12 1.75 8.54
C PRO A 34 15.21 2.06 7.35
N SER A 35 14.57 1.02 6.80
CA SER A 35 13.60 1.21 5.75
C SER A 35 12.37 1.94 6.30
N MET A 36 11.56 2.53 5.41
CA MET A 36 10.29 3.15 5.81
C MET A 36 9.36 2.17 6.58
N HIS A 37 9.45 0.87 6.28
CA HIS A 37 8.71 -0.16 6.99
C HIS A 37 9.23 -0.35 8.43
N ASP A 38 10.55 -0.31 8.62
CA ASP A 38 11.19 -0.45 9.93
C ASP A 38 10.89 0.75 10.83
N LEU A 39 10.85 1.96 10.25
CA LEU A 39 10.47 3.18 10.96
C LEU A 39 9.02 3.14 11.45
N TYR A 40 8.09 2.57 10.68
CA TYR A 40 6.70 2.41 11.10
C TYR A 40 6.58 1.50 12.33
N HIS A 41 7.25 0.34 12.31
CA HIS A 41 7.19 -0.62 13.42
C HIS A 41 7.83 -0.09 14.70
N ASN A 42 8.94 0.65 14.56
CA ASN A 42 9.70 1.23 15.67
C ASN A 42 9.20 2.62 16.11
N SER A 43 8.13 3.14 15.49
CA SER A 43 7.58 4.42 15.90
C SER A 43 6.92 4.32 17.28
N SER A 44 7.15 5.32 18.13
CA SER A 44 6.44 5.49 19.40
C SER A 44 5.04 6.08 19.22
N LEU A 45 4.57 6.18 17.97
CA LEU A 45 3.26 6.71 17.66
C LEU A 45 2.20 5.71 18.13
N PRO A 46 1.09 6.18 18.73
CA PRO A 46 -0.05 5.33 19.02
C PRO A 46 -0.49 4.61 17.75
N LYS A 47 -0.36 3.29 17.72
CA LYS A 47 -0.91 2.49 16.63
C LYS A 47 -2.42 2.54 16.76
N SER A 48 -3.12 2.97 15.71
CA SER A 48 -4.59 2.87 15.68
C SER A 48 -4.93 1.40 15.94
N HIS A 49 -5.61 1.15 17.05
CA HIS A 49 -6.12 -0.18 17.39
C HIS A 49 -7.64 -0.07 17.39
N ALA A 50 -8.26 -0.53 16.31
CA ALA A 50 -9.71 -0.60 16.23
C ALA A 50 -10.16 -1.96 16.77
N ASP A 51 -11.19 -1.96 17.62
CA ASP A 51 -11.80 -3.20 18.09
C ASP A 51 -12.68 -3.82 16.99
N PHE A 52 -12.14 -4.86 16.34
CA PHE A 52 -12.83 -5.65 15.31
C PHE A 52 -13.60 -6.85 15.84
N SER A 53 -13.60 -7.10 17.16
CA SER A 53 -14.33 -8.22 17.77
C SER A 53 -15.84 -8.14 17.53
N ARG A 54 -16.36 -6.94 17.27
CA ARG A 54 -17.79 -6.64 17.09
C ARG A 54 -18.33 -7.01 15.70
N TYR A 55 -17.44 -7.35 14.75
CA TYR A 55 -17.82 -7.77 13.41
C TYR A 55 -18.28 -9.23 13.45
N ARG A 56 -19.60 -9.45 13.34
CA ARG A 56 -20.19 -10.78 13.53
C ARG A 56 -20.08 -11.65 12.27
N TYR A 57 -20.16 -11.03 11.09
CA TYR A 57 -20.09 -11.75 9.84
C TYR A 57 -18.65 -11.84 9.32
N ARG A 58 -18.23 -13.07 9.01
CA ARG A 58 -16.97 -13.40 8.33
C ARG A 58 -17.30 -14.46 7.27
N PRO A 59 -16.98 -14.24 5.98
CA PRO A 59 -17.24 -15.23 4.95
C PRO A 59 -16.52 -16.56 5.28
N PRO A 60 -17.19 -17.71 5.10
CA PRO A 60 -16.62 -19.00 5.47
C PRO A 60 -15.44 -19.35 4.56
N GLY A 61 -14.28 -19.61 5.17
CA GLY A 61 -13.08 -20.03 4.46
C GLY A 61 -12.20 -18.88 3.96
N ASP A 62 -12.62 -17.64 4.15
CA ASP A 62 -11.86 -16.46 3.75
C ASP A 62 -10.86 -16.03 4.82
N LYS A 63 -9.75 -15.46 4.35
CA LYS A 63 -8.78 -14.74 5.15
C LYS A 63 -9.33 -13.36 5.48
N VAL A 64 -9.36 -13.03 6.76
CA VAL A 64 -9.71 -11.70 7.25
C VAL A 64 -8.43 -10.89 7.46
N ILE A 65 -8.39 -9.70 6.88
CA ILE A 65 -7.29 -8.74 7.05
C ILE A 65 -7.85 -7.50 7.73
N GLU A 66 -7.28 -7.13 8.87
CA GLU A 66 -7.70 -5.99 9.66
C GLU A 66 -6.99 -4.71 9.21
N GLN A 67 -7.75 -3.64 8.98
CA GLN A 67 -7.28 -2.31 8.63
C GLN A 67 -7.77 -1.31 9.69
N PRO A 68 -7.10 -1.22 10.84
CA PRO A 68 -7.52 -0.36 11.96
C PRO A 68 -7.40 1.13 11.65
N ASP A 69 -6.56 1.49 10.70
CA ASP A 69 -6.45 2.85 10.14
C ASP A 69 -7.72 3.29 9.42
N ALA A 70 -8.38 2.38 8.70
CA ALA A 70 -9.60 2.65 7.93
C ALA A 70 -10.88 2.14 8.62
N PHE A 71 -10.80 1.63 9.85
CA PHE A 71 -11.90 0.95 10.56
C PHE A 71 -12.60 -0.09 9.69
N ARG A 72 -11.80 -0.90 8.98
CA ARG A 72 -12.27 -1.82 7.95
C ARG A 72 -11.67 -3.23 8.10
N LEU A 73 -12.45 -4.24 7.74
CA LEU A 73 -12.00 -5.61 7.50
C LEU A 73 -12.03 -5.89 6.01
N LEU A 74 -10.99 -6.50 5.46
CA LEU A 74 -10.99 -7.04 4.11
C LEU A 74 -11.18 -8.56 4.16
N PHE A 75 -11.97 -9.07 3.23
CA PHE A 75 -12.17 -10.51 3.04
C PHE A 75 -11.46 -10.92 1.76
N GLN A 76 -10.54 -11.88 1.89
CA GLN A 76 -9.86 -12.50 0.76
C GLN A 76 -10.18 -13.99 0.73
N THR A 77 -10.45 -14.52 -0.46
CA THR A 77 -10.53 -15.96 -0.66
C THR A 77 -9.18 -16.62 -0.37
N LYS A 78 -9.17 -17.93 -0.21
CA LYS A 78 -7.91 -18.70 -0.05
C LYS A 78 -6.93 -18.49 -1.21
N ASP A 79 -7.45 -18.19 -2.40
CA ASP A 79 -6.67 -17.91 -3.60
C ASP A 79 -6.12 -16.47 -3.65
N GLY A 80 -6.39 -15.67 -2.62
CA GLY A 80 -5.94 -14.27 -2.52
C GLY A 80 -6.80 -13.28 -3.29
N GLN A 81 -7.95 -13.70 -3.83
CA GLN A 81 -8.88 -12.81 -4.52
C GLN A 81 -9.71 -12.01 -3.52
N PRO A 82 -10.04 -10.73 -3.78
CA PRO A 82 -10.93 -9.97 -2.91
C PRO A 82 -12.35 -10.54 -3.00
N ASP A 83 -12.91 -10.94 -1.85
CA ASP A 83 -14.30 -11.41 -1.72
C ASP A 83 -15.24 -10.33 -1.18
N GLY A 84 -14.68 -9.29 -0.57
CA GLY A 84 -15.44 -8.13 -0.09
C GLY A 84 -14.73 -7.41 1.05
N TYR A 85 -15.47 -6.54 1.72
CA TYR A 85 -14.96 -5.84 2.89
C TYR A 85 -16.11 -5.42 3.82
N ALA A 86 -15.79 -5.18 5.08
CA ALA A 86 -16.71 -4.64 6.06
C ALA A 86 -16.15 -3.35 6.64
N GLU A 87 -16.95 -2.29 6.70
CA GLU A 87 -16.53 -0.98 7.20
C GLU A 87 -17.45 -0.54 8.34
N ARG A 88 -16.88 -0.03 9.43
CA ARG A 88 -17.67 0.58 10.49
C ARG A 88 -17.94 2.03 10.14
N ARG A 89 -19.22 2.42 10.15
CA ARG A 89 -19.66 3.81 10.02
C ARG A 89 -20.61 4.14 11.16
N GLY A 90 -20.15 4.98 12.09
CA GLY A 90 -20.89 5.36 13.28
C GLY A 90 -21.28 4.15 14.13
N THR A 91 -22.59 3.96 14.30
CA THR A 91 -23.21 2.91 15.11
C THR A 91 -23.55 1.65 14.31
N SER A 92 -22.98 1.46 13.11
CA SER A 92 -23.25 0.29 12.28
C SER A 92 -22.03 -0.19 11.51
N VAL A 93 -21.99 -1.47 11.22
CA VAL A 93 -21.03 -2.12 10.32
C VAL A 93 -21.72 -2.44 9.01
N PHE A 94 -21.10 -2.02 7.91
CA PHE A 94 -21.60 -2.22 6.55
C PHE A 94 -20.74 -3.27 5.87
N TYR A 95 -21.38 -4.31 5.34
CA TYR A 95 -20.74 -5.40 4.64
C TYR A 95 -20.94 -5.23 3.14
N TYR A 96 -19.85 -5.17 2.39
CA TYR A 96 -19.81 -5.00 0.96
C TYR A 96 -19.27 -6.25 0.28
N ASP A 97 -19.77 -6.54 -0.93
CA ASP A 97 -19.19 -7.56 -1.81
C ASP A 97 -17.88 -7.06 -2.45
N ARG A 98 -17.25 -7.95 -3.22
CA ARG A 98 -16.04 -7.65 -4.01
C ARG A 98 -16.18 -6.50 -5.01
N TYR A 99 -17.40 -6.14 -5.40
CA TYR A 99 -17.70 -5.04 -6.33
C TYR A 99 -18.11 -3.75 -5.61
N GLY A 100 -18.10 -3.75 -4.27
CA GLY A 100 -18.52 -2.60 -3.46
C GLY A 100 -20.04 -2.45 -3.31
N LYS A 101 -20.84 -3.48 -3.65
CA LYS A 101 -22.28 -3.46 -3.40
C LYS A 101 -22.55 -3.84 -1.95
N LEU A 102 -23.45 -3.10 -1.32
CA LEU A 102 -23.89 -3.38 0.04
C LEU A 102 -24.66 -4.71 0.08
N ARG A 103 -24.21 -5.62 0.94
CA ARG A 103 -24.82 -6.96 1.16
C ARG A 103 -25.62 -6.99 2.44
N GLN A 104 -25.08 -6.40 3.50
CA GLN A 104 -25.69 -6.47 4.83
C GLN A 104 -25.28 -5.25 5.66
N ILE A 105 -26.17 -4.84 6.55
CA ILE A 105 -25.90 -3.88 7.61
C ILE A 105 -26.05 -4.59 8.95
N GLN A 106 -25.08 -4.43 9.83
CA GLN A 106 -25.14 -4.88 11.21
C GLN A 106 -25.17 -3.66 12.12
N PRO A 107 -26.28 -3.40 12.83
CA PRO A 107 -26.28 -2.39 13.88
C PRO A 107 -25.38 -2.82 15.04
N LEU A 108 -24.63 -1.86 15.58
CA LEU A 108 -23.88 -2.01 16.81
C LEU A 108 -24.74 -1.49 17.98
N PRO A 109 -24.65 -2.11 19.17
CA PRO A 109 -25.34 -1.60 20.36
C PRO A 109 -24.87 -0.17 20.71
N GLU A 110 -25.71 0.67 21.32
CA GLU A 110 -25.42 2.10 21.58
C GLU A 110 -24.20 2.32 22.50
N ASP A 111 -23.96 1.37 23.38
CA ASP A 111 -22.79 1.22 24.25
C ASP A 111 -21.48 0.95 23.48
N ALA A 112 -21.55 0.75 22.16
CA ALA A 112 -20.39 0.55 21.31
C ALA A 112 -19.68 1.85 20.89
N THR A 113 -20.25 3.02 21.18
CA THR A 113 -19.79 4.32 20.67
C THR A 113 -18.73 5.01 21.54
N THR A 114 -18.35 4.40 22.67
CA THR A 114 -17.40 4.96 23.63
C THR A 114 -16.09 4.17 23.60
N ASP A 115 -15.15 4.60 22.75
CA ASP A 115 -13.69 4.46 22.94
C ASP A 115 -12.95 5.31 21.90
#